data_AF-A0A0J8U5S8-F1
#
_entry.id   AF-A0A0J8U5S8-F1
#
_cell.length_a   1.000
_cell.length_b   1.000
_cell.length_c   1.000
_cell.angle_alpha   90.00
_cell.angle_beta   90.00
_cell.angle_gamma   90.00
#
_symmetry.space_group_name_H-M   'P 1'
#
loop_
_entity.id
_entity.type
_entity.pdbx_description
1 polymer ?
#
loop_
_entity_poly.entity_id
_entity_poly.type
_entity_poly.pdbx_seq_one_letter_code
_entity_poly.pdbx_strand_id
1 'polypeptide(L)'
;MTMNYWNDEGTPAVSVFAAARSKTCPFILYLERAVLTTINGVSSTETLLTATISLRQGTIMDVKFVEDGTIMLLWSDGNIPGAKHLIHFPYQPDKDPLFSPKYVKDGNSDQPPPSDRITHLDIFDPRSHHVTFVRHTFPQDKNRDPLRIEVNGRRGRRVVCALYSDRQWYSVFDIDSMDDRDDEENDASGEEEMGEKFDEQADEQRDDIMSG
;
A
#
# COMPACT_ATOMS: atom_id res chain seq x y z
N MET A 1 0.47 -5.98 17.42
CA MET A 1 1.73 -5.24 17.36
C MET A 1 2.54 -5.83 16.22
N THR A 2 3.18 -4.99 15.44
CA THR A 2 4.19 -5.38 14.43
C THR A 2 5.40 -4.47 14.60
N MET A 3 6.58 -4.86 14.09
CA MET A 3 7.83 -4.10 14.25
C MET A 3 8.66 -4.12 12.97
N ASN A 4 9.47 -3.08 12.75
CA ASN A 4 10.51 -3.03 11.72
C ASN A 4 11.78 -2.36 12.28
N TYR A 5 12.93 -2.65 11.67
CA TYR A 5 14.19 -1.98 11.99
C TYR A 5 14.62 -1.05 10.85
N TRP A 6 15.39 -0.02 11.19
CA TRP A 6 16.03 0.86 10.22
C TRP A 6 17.42 1.26 10.70
N ASN A 7 18.40 1.10 9.82
CA ASN A 7 19.73 1.65 9.98
C ASN A 7 19.89 2.75 8.93
N ASP A 8 20.36 3.91 9.36
CA ASP A 8 20.68 5.02 8.46
C ASP A 8 22.18 4.98 8.12
N GLU A 9 22.52 4.89 6.84
CA GLU A 9 23.89 4.63 6.39
C GLU A 9 24.82 5.81 6.73
N GLY A 10 25.67 5.63 7.72
CA GLY A 10 26.64 6.63 8.18
C GLY A 10 26.35 7.23 9.56
N THR A 11 25.19 6.94 10.17
CA THR A 11 24.94 7.29 11.58
C THR A 11 25.00 6.05 12.49
N PRO A 12 25.55 6.16 13.72
CA PRO A 12 25.61 5.04 14.67
C PRO A 12 24.27 4.75 15.38
N ALA A 13 23.19 5.42 14.96
CA ALA A 13 21.88 5.36 15.59
C ALA A 13 20.95 4.42 14.82
N VAL A 14 20.47 3.38 15.50
CA VAL A 14 19.51 2.41 14.93
C VAL A 14 18.11 2.84 15.36
N SER A 15 17.14 2.82 14.45
CA SER A 15 15.73 3.09 14.79
C SER A 15 14.91 1.79 14.72
N VAL A 16 14.28 1.42 15.83
CA VAL A 16 13.26 0.37 15.86
C VAL A 16 11.89 1.03 15.84
N PHE A 17 11.04 0.60 14.90
CA PHE A 17 9.67 1.07 14.77
C PHE A 17 8.71 -0.02 15.22
N ALA A 18 7.67 0.35 15.96
CA ALA A 18 6.59 -0.55 16.34
C ALA A 18 5.23 0.08 16.02
N ALA A 19 4.27 -0.75 15.62
CA ALA A 19 2.91 -0.29 15.31
C ALA A 19 1.87 -1.06 16.13
N ALA A 20 0.98 -0.32 16.80
CA ALA A 20 -0.05 -0.85 17.68
C ALA A 20 -1.40 -0.15 17.44
N ARG A 21 -2.47 -0.95 17.28
CA ARG A 21 -3.84 -0.44 17.19
C ARG A 21 -4.34 -0.08 18.58
N SER A 22 -5.10 1.00 18.72
CA SER A 22 -5.80 1.30 19.97
C SER A 22 -6.86 0.24 20.29
N LYS A 23 -6.99 -0.10 21.58
CA LYS A 23 -8.04 -1.02 22.08
C LYS A 23 -9.38 -0.32 22.28
N THR A 24 -9.38 1.02 22.40
CA THR A 24 -10.57 1.83 22.70
C THR A 24 -11.08 2.62 21.50
N CYS A 25 -10.21 2.96 20.55
CA CYS A 25 -10.55 3.72 19.35
C CYS A 25 -10.13 2.93 18.09
N PRO A 26 -11.04 2.20 17.42
CA PRO A 26 -10.68 1.23 16.37
C PRO A 26 -10.04 1.84 15.11
N PHE A 27 -10.13 3.16 14.95
CA PHE A 27 -9.56 3.96 13.86
C PHE A 27 -8.21 4.62 14.20
N ILE A 28 -7.64 4.36 15.38
CA ILE A 28 -6.35 4.91 15.83
C ILE A 28 -5.24 3.86 15.76
N LEU A 29 -4.12 4.27 15.16
CA LEU A 29 -2.86 3.55 15.15
C LEU A 29 -1.78 4.38 15.86
N TYR A 30 -1.09 3.77 16.81
CA TYR A 30 0.13 4.30 17.40
C TYR A 30 1.33 3.75 16.65
N LEU A 31 2.27 4.63 16.32
CA LEU A 31 3.58 4.32 15.77
C LEU A 31 4.64 4.77 16.78
N GLU A 32 5.32 3.82 17.39
CA GLU A 32 6.46 4.08 18.27
C GLU A 32 7.76 4.02 17.46
N ARG A 33 8.71 4.91 17.75
CA ARG A 33 10.08 4.89 17.24
C ARG A 33 11.04 4.96 18.43
N ALA A 34 11.74 3.86 18.70
CA ALA A 34 12.85 3.82 19.63
C ALA A 34 14.16 4.06 18.87
N VAL A 35 14.84 5.16 19.18
CA VAL A 35 16.20 5.43 18.71
C VAL A 35 17.17 4.79 19.69
N LEU A 36 18.03 3.90 19.19
CA LEU A 36 19.00 3.13 19.93
C LEU A 36 20.41 3.62 19.60
N THR A 37 21.23 3.80 20.63
CA THR A 37 22.67 4.02 20.50
C THR A 37 23.42 2.77 20.93
N THR A 38 24.52 2.44 20.24
CA THR A 38 25.39 1.33 20.62
C THR A 38 26.76 1.85 21.00
N ILE A 39 27.18 1.62 22.26
CA ILE A 39 28.49 2.01 22.77
C ILE A 39 29.20 0.75 23.26
N ASN A 40 30.39 0.47 22.73
CA ASN A 40 31.20 -0.71 23.08
C ASN A 40 30.44 -2.05 22.98
N GLY A 41 29.52 -2.17 22.01
CA GLY A 41 28.70 -3.37 21.80
C GLY A 41 27.45 -3.49 22.70
N VAL A 42 27.18 -2.51 23.56
CA VAL A 42 25.96 -2.45 24.38
C VAL A 42 24.98 -1.44 23.78
N SER A 43 23.78 -1.91 23.43
CA SER A 43 22.69 -1.07 22.90
C SER A 43 21.82 -0.49 24.02
N SER A 44 21.55 0.81 23.99
CA SER A 44 20.63 1.51 24.90
C SER A 44 19.62 2.36 24.14
N THR A 45 18.39 2.48 24.64
CA THR A 45 17.39 3.42 24.10
C THR A 45 17.78 4.85 24.47
N GLU A 46 18.13 5.65 23.48
CA GLU A 46 18.45 7.07 23.64
C GLU A 46 17.16 7.91 23.73
N THR A 47 16.19 7.63 22.88
CA THR A 47 14.91 8.36 22.84
C THR A 47 13.79 7.46 22.32
N LEU A 48 12.63 7.57 22.97
CA LEU A 48 11.37 7.00 22.50
C LEU A 48 10.47 8.14 21.99
N LEU A 49 9.94 7.98 20.78
CA LEU A 49 9.01 8.91 20.15
C LEU A 49 7.73 8.16 19.78
N THR A 50 6.58 8.81 19.92
CA THR A 50 5.28 8.27 19.54
C THR A 50 4.59 9.21 18.55
N ALA A 51 4.11 8.66 17.44
CA ALA A 51 3.21 9.31 16.50
C ALA A 51 1.83 8.65 16.57
N THR A 52 0.76 9.44 16.48
CA THR A 52 -0.63 8.95 16.50
C THR A 52 -1.26 9.21 15.14
N ILE A 53 -1.64 8.14 14.44
CA ILE A 53 -2.35 8.21 13.17
C ILE A 53 -3.83 7.93 13.40
N SER A 54 -4.71 8.73 12.79
CA SER A 54 -6.16 8.56 12.87
C SER A 54 -6.79 8.57 11.49
N LEU A 55 -7.50 7.50 11.14
CA LEU A 55 -8.33 7.41 9.93
C LEU A 55 -9.74 8.03 10.16
N ARG A 56 -9.93 8.72 11.29
CA ARG A 56 -11.19 9.31 11.82
C ARG A 56 -12.35 8.34 12.10
N GLN A 57 -12.46 7.27 11.32
CA GLN A 57 -13.59 6.34 11.31
C GLN A 57 -13.15 4.93 10.89
N GLY A 58 -14.10 3.99 10.85
CA GLY A 58 -13.86 2.61 10.46
C GLY A 58 -13.06 1.82 11.50
N THR A 59 -12.42 0.74 11.07
CA THR A 59 -11.68 -0.18 11.95
C THR A 59 -10.43 -0.70 11.28
N ILE A 60 -9.27 -0.48 11.90
CA ILE A 60 -8.00 -1.06 11.46
C ILE A 60 -8.00 -2.55 11.85
N MET A 61 -8.02 -3.43 10.86
CA MET A 61 -8.12 -4.89 11.04
C MET A 61 -6.76 -5.56 11.21
N ASP A 62 -5.77 -5.14 10.42
CA ASP A 62 -4.41 -5.66 10.46
C ASP A 62 -3.39 -4.61 9.99
N VAL A 63 -2.11 -4.79 10.36
CA VAL A 63 -1.02 -3.81 10.20
C VAL A 63 0.28 -4.53 9.87
N LYS A 64 0.96 -4.13 8.79
CA LYS A 64 2.23 -4.72 8.33
C LYS A 64 3.21 -3.63 7.89
N PHE A 65 4.47 -3.75 8.29
CA PHE A 65 5.54 -2.91 7.74
C PHE A 65 5.98 -3.45 6.37
N VAL A 66 6.45 -2.54 5.52
CA VAL A 66 6.96 -2.80 4.17
C VAL A 66 8.40 -2.31 4.11
N GLU A 67 9.27 -2.98 3.35
CA GLU A 67 10.71 -2.71 3.29
C GLU A 67 11.03 -1.33 2.68
N ASP A 68 10.12 -0.80 1.87
CA ASP A 68 10.21 0.53 1.23
C ASP A 68 10.03 1.72 2.18
N GLY A 69 9.75 1.47 3.47
CA GLY A 69 9.48 2.53 4.46
C GLY A 69 8.00 2.91 4.60
N THR A 70 7.11 2.16 3.95
CA THR A 70 5.65 2.27 4.13
C THR A 70 5.11 1.26 5.14
N ILE A 71 3.91 1.53 5.63
CA ILE A 71 3.10 0.61 6.41
C ILE A 71 1.82 0.31 5.62
N MET A 72 1.41 -0.95 5.60
CA MET A 72 0.19 -1.44 4.95
C MET A 72 -0.85 -1.78 6.03
N LEU A 73 -2.06 -1.27 5.85
CA LEU A 73 -3.22 -1.54 6.69
C LEU A 73 -4.26 -2.34 5.91
N LEU A 74 -4.83 -3.36 6.54
CA LEU A 74 -6.18 -3.81 6.19
C LEU A 74 -7.16 -3.00 7.04
N TRP A 75 -8.06 -2.28 6.41
CA TRP A 75 -9.00 -1.39 7.09
C TRP A 75 -10.43 -1.60 6.61
N SER A 76 -11.39 -1.63 7.53
CA SER A 76 -12.83 -1.69 7.25
C SER A 76 -13.43 -0.29 7.33
N ASP A 77 -14.22 0.09 6.33
CA ASP A 77 -14.86 1.39 6.31
C ASP A 77 -15.97 1.50 7.38
N GLY A 78 -16.10 2.71 7.93
CA GLY A 78 -17.18 3.11 8.82
C GLY A 78 -18.36 3.74 8.10
N ASN A 79 -18.17 4.28 6.89
CA ASN A 79 -19.24 4.87 6.09
C ASN A 79 -19.97 3.84 5.22
N ILE A 80 -19.24 2.90 4.61
CA ILE A 80 -19.80 1.89 3.71
C ILE A 80 -19.73 0.50 4.37
N PRO A 81 -20.86 -0.07 4.84
CA PRO A 81 -20.88 -1.36 5.50
C PRO A 81 -20.29 -2.49 4.64
N GLY A 82 -19.28 -3.18 5.16
CA GLY A 82 -18.61 -4.28 4.47
C GLY A 82 -17.59 -3.86 3.41
N ALA A 83 -17.42 -2.57 3.11
CA ALA A 83 -16.27 -2.11 2.33
C ALA A 83 -14.98 -2.27 3.15
N LYS A 84 -13.96 -2.84 2.51
CA LYS A 84 -12.63 -3.02 3.11
C LYS A 84 -11.57 -2.63 2.09
N HIS A 85 -10.48 -2.08 2.60
CA HIS A 85 -9.44 -1.46 1.79
C HIS A 85 -8.05 -1.90 2.25
N LEU A 86 -7.13 -2.00 1.29
CA LEU A 86 -5.70 -1.94 1.55
C LEU A 86 -5.27 -0.49 1.46
N ILE A 87 -4.68 0.04 2.54
CA ILE A 87 -4.20 1.41 2.63
C ILE A 87 -2.71 1.36 2.96
N HIS A 88 -1.88 2.10 2.23
CA HIS A 88 -0.45 2.20 2.53
C HIS A 88 -0.01 3.66 2.72
N PHE A 89 0.97 3.92 3.59
CA PHE A 89 1.54 5.27 3.74
C PHE A 89 2.95 5.21 4.34
N PRO A 90 3.82 6.21 4.11
CA PRO A 90 5.14 6.25 4.70
C PRO A 90 5.05 6.40 6.23
N TYR A 91 5.74 5.53 6.96
CA TYR A 91 5.84 5.63 8.43
C TYR A 91 7.12 6.34 8.88
N GLN A 92 8.13 6.43 8.01
CA GLN A 92 9.39 7.09 8.32
C GLN A 92 9.22 8.61 8.23
N PRO A 93 9.78 9.39 9.18
CA PRO A 93 9.78 10.85 9.04
C PRO A 93 10.57 11.26 7.79
N ASP A 94 10.14 12.38 7.21
CA ASP A 94 10.83 13.12 6.13
C ASP A 94 11.04 12.33 4.82
N LYS A 95 10.41 11.16 4.68
CA LYS A 95 10.48 10.34 3.46
C LYS A 95 9.55 10.77 2.34
N ASP A 96 8.51 11.52 2.67
CA ASP A 96 7.50 12.04 1.77
C ASP A 96 7.17 13.48 2.18
N PRO A 97 7.29 14.48 1.28
CA PRO A 97 7.01 15.88 1.59
C PRO A 97 5.51 16.19 1.77
N LEU A 98 4.62 15.31 1.29
CA LEU A 98 3.16 15.45 1.37
C LEU A 98 2.59 14.78 2.63
N PHE A 99 3.26 13.76 3.17
CA PHE A 99 2.85 13.07 4.39
C PHE A 99 4.02 12.64 5.28
N SER A 100 4.03 13.11 6.53
CA SER A 100 5.00 12.69 7.54
C SER A 100 4.30 12.47 8.90
N PRO A 101 4.43 11.29 9.53
CA PRO A 101 3.95 11.06 10.89
C PRO A 101 4.59 11.99 11.91
N LYS A 102 3.77 12.66 12.73
CA LYS A 102 4.25 13.57 13.79
C LYS A 102 4.77 12.79 14.99
N TYR A 103 6.04 12.41 14.95
CA TYR A 103 6.73 11.80 16.09
C TYR A 103 7.03 12.81 17.18
N VAL A 104 6.47 12.61 18.38
CA VAL A 104 6.69 13.45 19.55
C VAL A 104 7.33 12.62 20.66
N LYS A 105 8.29 13.19 21.39
CA LYS A 105 8.92 12.52 22.54
C LYS A 105 7.89 12.36 23.67
N ASP A 106 7.69 11.12 24.14
CA ASP A 106 6.78 10.87 25.24
C ASP A 106 7.35 11.47 26.54
N GLY A 107 6.62 12.44 27.08
CA GLY A 107 6.89 13.04 28.38
C GLY A 107 5.90 12.53 29.41
N ASN A 108 6.15 11.34 29.98
CA ASN A 108 5.47 10.71 31.12
C ASN A 108 4.04 11.22 31.41
N SER A 109 3.13 11.01 30.47
CA SER A 109 1.76 11.55 30.52
C SER A 109 0.77 10.46 30.15
N ASP A 110 0.01 9.98 31.14
CA ASP A 110 -1.14 9.08 30.95
C ASP A 110 -2.34 9.77 30.23
N GLN A 111 -2.20 11.05 29.85
CA GLN A 111 -3.22 11.75 29.08
C GLN A 111 -3.14 11.39 27.59
N PRO A 112 -4.29 11.27 26.89
CA PRO A 112 -4.31 11.09 25.44
C PRO A 112 -3.60 12.26 24.75
N PRO A 113 -2.93 12.03 23.61
CA PRO A 113 -2.19 13.08 22.91
C PRO A 113 -3.15 14.20 22.49
N PRO A 114 -2.79 15.47 22.71
CA PRO A 114 -3.60 16.60 22.24
C PRO A 114 -3.74 16.57 20.71
N SER A 115 -4.87 17.09 20.21
CA SER A 115 -5.30 16.89 18.81
C SER A 115 -4.33 17.42 17.75
N ASP A 116 -3.46 18.38 18.11
CA ASP A 116 -2.40 18.93 17.26
C ASP A 116 -1.29 17.90 16.93
N ARG A 117 -1.13 16.88 17.78
CA ARG A 117 -0.17 15.77 17.61
C ARG A 117 -0.73 14.57 16.85
N ILE A 118 -2.02 14.59 16.49
CA ILE A 118 -2.63 13.54 15.69
C ILE A 118 -2.40 13.85 14.21
N THR A 119 -1.83 12.90 13.47
CA THR A 119 -1.78 12.94 12.01
C THR A 119 -3.06 12.28 11.49
N HIS A 120 -3.88 13.03 10.75
CA HIS A 120 -5.13 12.54 10.18
C HIS A 120 -4.92 12.01 8.76
N LEU A 121 -5.46 10.82 8.47
CA LEU A 121 -5.50 10.22 7.15
C LEU A 121 -6.89 10.43 6.54
N ASP A 122 -6.98 11.44 5.69
CA ASP A 122 -8.22 11.93 5.09
C ASP A 122 -8.50 11.27 3.72
N ILE A 123 -8.49 9.93 3.70
CA ILE A 123 -8.66 9.08 2.50
C ILE A 123 -10.01 9.24 1.77
N PHE A 124 -10.94 10.01 2.34
CA PHE A 124 -12.29 10.25 1.81
C PHE A 124 -12.48 11.62 1.20
N ASP A 125 -11.58 12.56 1.40
CA ASP A 125 -11.64 13.86 0.74
C ASP A 125 -10.96 13.72 -0.64
N PRO A 126 -11.70 13.83 -1.77
CA PRO A 126 -11.12 13.71 -3.11
C PRO A 126 -10.06 14.77 -3.43
N ARG A 127 -9.95 15.81 -2.59
CA ARG A 127 -8.94 16.87 -2.69
C ARG A 127 -7.69 16.59 -1.85
N SER A 128 -7.72 15.57 -1.01
CA SER A 128 -6.58 15.17 -0.19
C SER A 128 -5.66 14.24 -0.97
N HIS A 129 -4.34 14.46 -0.85
CA HIS A 129 -3.37 13.52 -1.40
C HIS A 129 -3.53 12.11 -0.80
N HIS A 130 -4.07 11.98 0.42
CA HIS A 130 -4.29 10.70 1.09
C HIS A 130 -5.19 9.71 0.33
N VAL A 131 -5.91 10.12 -0.72
CA VAL A 131 -6.67 9.19 -1.57
C VAL A 131 -5.73 8.21 -2.32
N THR A 132 -4.52 8.66 -2.71
CA THR A 132 -3.51 7.83 -3.39
C THR A 132 -3.01 6.67 -2.51
N PHE A 133 -3.22 6.76 -1.19
CA PHE A 133 -2.84 5.74 -0.24
C PHE A 133 -3.74 4.49 -0.30
N VAL A 134 -4.92 4.56 -0.93
CA VAL A 134 -5.81 3.41 -1.11
C VAL A 134 -5.33 2.56 -2.29
N ARG A 135 -4.72 1.41 -1.99
CA ARG A 135 -4.12 0.50 -2.99
C ARG A 135 -5.04 -0.60 -3.50
N HIS A 136 -6.08 -0.95 -2.74
CA HIS A 136 -7.10 -1.87 -3.20
C HIS A 136 -8.40 -1.65 -2.42
N THR A 137 -9.53 -1.82 -3.10
CA THR A 137 -10.85 -1.93 -2.47
C THR A 137 -11.38 -3.31 -2.75
N PHE A 138 -11.62 -4.09 -1.70
CA PHE A 138 -12.11 -5.46 -1.84
C PHE A 138 -13.58 -5.45 -2.28
N PRO A 139 -13.99 -6.36 -3.19
CA PRO A 139 -15.40 -6.56 -3.52
C PRO A 139 -16.22 -6.93 -2.28
N GLN A 140 -17.44 -6.41 -2.18
CA GLN A 140 -18.37 -6.69 -1.07
C GLN A 140 -19.05 -8.07 -1.20
N ASP A 141 -18.25 -9.13 -1.33
CA ASP A 141 -18.70 -10.51 -1.32
C ASP A 141 -18.62 -11.09 0.10
N LYS A 142 -19.77 -11.53 0.63
CA LYS A 142 -19.88 -12.13 1.96
C LYS A 142 -19.03 -13.40 2.12
N ASN A 143 -18.72 -14.09 1.02
CA ASN A 143 -17.88 -15.28 1.01
C ASN A 143 -16.38 -14.96 0.89
N ARG A 144 -16.01 -13.71 0.62
CA ARG A 144 -14.61 -13.26 0.42
C ARG A 144 -14.32 -12.03 1.29
N ASP A 145 -14.72 -12.10 2.55
CA ASP A 145 -14.52 -11.05 3.52
C ASP A 145 -13.08 -11.07 4.08
N PRO A 146 -12.19 -10.10 3.76
CA PRO A 146 -10.79 -10.17 4.16
C PRO A 146 -10.62 -9.95 5.67
N LEU A 147 -9.77 -10.79 6.27
CA LEU A 147 -9.56 -10.88 7.72
C LEU A 147 -8.16 -10.44 8.16
N ARG A 148 -7.13 -10.81 7.40
CA ARG A 148 -5.71 -10.60 7.72
C ARG A 148 -4.91 -10.41 6.43
N ILE A 149 -3.78 -9.72 6.50
CA ILE A 149 -2.82 -9.62 5.40
C ILE A 149 -1.45 -10.17 5.80
N GLU A 150 -0.69 -10.61 4.80
CA GLU A 150 0.76 -10.75 4.87
C GLU A 150 1.37 -10.01 3.68
N VAL A 151 2.54 -9.41 3.87
CA VAL A 151 3.18 -8.58 2.84
C VAL A 151 4.61 -9.02 2.63
N ASN A 152 4.98 -9.32 1.39
CA ASN A 152 6.37 -9.34 0.97
C ASN A 152 6.77 -7.91 0.61
N GLY A 153 7.56 -7.26 1.47
CA GLY A 153 7.91 -5.85 1.31
C GLY A 153 9.04 -5.56 0.33
N ARG A 154 9.69 -6.59 -0.23
CA ARG A 154 10.91 -6.44 -1.04
C ARG A 154 10.66 -5.59 -2.29
N ARG A 155 11.49 -4.57 -2.48
CA ARG A 155 11.43 -3.63 -3.61
C ARG A 155 11.49 -4.38 -4.96
N GLY A 156 10.60 -4.01 -5.89
CA GLY A 156 10.46 -4.64 -7.21
C GLY A 156 9.80 -6.03 -7.17
N ARG A 157 9.15 -6.38 -6.05
CA ARG A 157 8.30 -7.57 -5.91
C ARG A 157 7.33 -7.41 -4.72
N ARG A 158 6.73 -6.23 -4.58
CA ARG A 158 5.86 -5.87 -3.44
C ARG A 158 4.52 -6.59 -3.60
N VAL A 159 4.26 -7.58 -2.74
CA VAL A 159 3.09 -8.46 -2.88
C VAL A 159 2.32 -8.56 -1.56
N VAL A 160 0.99 -8.39 -1.60
CA VAL A 160 0.08 -8.66 -0.48
C VAL A 160 -0.65 -9.98 -0.68
N CYS A 161 -0.63 -10.84 0.33
CA CYS A 161 -1.55 -11.96 0.46
C CYS A 161 -2.65 -11.59 1.46
N ALA A 162 -3.91 -11.51 1.02
CA ALA A 162 -5.05 -11.30 1.89
C ALA A 162 -5.73 -12.65 2.18
N LEU A 163 -5.83 -13.01 3.46
CA LEU A 163 -6.54 -14.19 3.94
C LEU A 163 -7.98 -13.82 4.28
N TYR A 164 -8.95 -14.57 3.77
CA TYR A 164 -10.37 -14.35 4.01
C TYR A 164 -10.85 -14.95 5.35
N SER A 165 -12.07 -14.58 5.76
CA SER A 165 -12.65 -14.90 7.07
C SER A 165 -12.84 -16.41 7.31
N ASP A 166 -13.02 -17.19 6.25
CA ASP A 166 -13.06 -18.67 6.26
C ASP A 166 -11.70 -19.33 6.56
N ARG A 167 -10.60 -18.57 6.44
CA ARG A 167 -9.20 -19.03 6.59
C ARG A 167 -8.76 -20.13 5.62
N GLN A 168 -9.51 -20.34 4.54
CA GLN A 168 -9.22 -21.31 3.48
C GLN A 168 -8.87 -20.60 2.18
N TRP A 169 -9.59 -19.54 1.86
CA TRP A 169 -9.35 -18.75 0.66
C TRP A 169 -8.39 -17.60 0.96
N TYR A 170 -7.55 -17.30 -0.03
CA TYR A 170 -6.68 -16.14 -0.04
C TYR A 170 -6.56 -15.58 -1.46
N SER A 171 -6.26 -14.29 -1.56
CA SER A 171 -5.93 -13.62 -2.82
C SER A 171 -4.55 -12.99 -2.71
N VAL A 172 -3.82 -13.00 -3.82
CA VAL A 172 -2.46 -12.43 -3.92
C VAL A 172 -2.51 -11.25 -4.88
N PHE A 173 -2.02 -10.10 -4.42
CA PHE A 173 -2.05 -8.83 -5.15
C PHE A 173 -0.62 -8.32 -5.31
N ASP A 174 -0.27 -7.91 -6.52
CA ASP A 174 0.95 -7.16 -6.80
C ASP A 174 0.68 -5.67 -6.54
N ILE A 175 1.42 -5.06 -5.62
CA ILE A 175 1.31 -3.64 -5.25
C ILE A 175 1.96 -2.76 -6.33
N ASP A 176 3.04 -3.23 -6.95
CA ASP A 176 3.80 -2.50 -7.97
C ASP A 176 2.93 -2.28 -9.22
N SER A 177 2.19 -3.30 -9.66
CA SER A 177 1.28 -3.27 -10.83
C SER A 177 0.09 -2.28 -10.79
N MET A 178 -0.03 -1.49 -9.73
CA MET A 178 -1.00 -0.40 -9.60
C MET A 178 -0.37 0.97 -9.84
N ASP A 179 0.95 1.12 -9.67
CA ASP A 179 1.69 2.35 -9.98
C ASP A 179 1.87 2.52 -11.51
N ASP A 180 2.09 1.43 -12.26
CA ASP A 180 2.34 1.46 -13.72
C ASP A 180 1.11 1.83 -14.58
N ARG A 181 -0.09 1.92 -14.00
CA ARG A 181 -1.35 2.10 -14.76
C ARG A 181 -1.69 3.54 -15.11
N ASP A 182 -0.92 4.51 -14.62
CA ASP A 182 -1.06 5.93 -14.95
C ASP A 182 -0.17 6.36 -16.15
N ASP A 183 0.70 5.47 -16.67
CA ASP A 183 1.65 5.77 -17.77
C ASP A 183 1.24 5.20 -19.15
N GLU A 184 0.19 4.35 -19.25
CA GLU A 184 -0.22 3.68 -20.52
C GLU A 184 -1.29 4.43 -21.36
N GLU A 185 -1.49 5.74 -21.19
CA GLU A 185 -2.46 6.55 -21.99
C GLU A 185 -1.82 7.62 -22.91
N ASN A 186 -0.57 7.46 -23.39
CA ASN A 186 0.04 8.48 -24.26
C ASN A 186 1.02 8.02 -25.37
N ASP A 187 0.77 6.90 -26.04
CA ASP A 187 1.51 6.51 -27.27
C ASP A 187 0.58 5.91 -28.35
N ALA A 188 -0.43 6.70 -28.74
CA ALA A 188 -1.35 6.37 -29.84
C ALA A 188 -1.58 7.57 -30.78
N SER A 189 -0.50 8.12 -31.34
CA SER A 189 -0.57 9.21 -32.32
C SER A 189 0.29 9.00 -33.57
N GLY A 190 -0.31 8.32 -34.56
CA GLY A 190 -0.17 8.62 -36.00
C GLY A 190 1.03 8.10 -36.79
N GLU A 191 0.75 7.29 -37.82
CA GLU A 191 1.40 7.38 -39.15
C GLU A 191 0.58 6.66 -40.26
N GLU A 192 0.47 7.28 -41.45
CA GLU A 192 -0.44 6.92 -42.58
C GLU A 192 0.12 7.43 -43.95
N GLU A 193 -0.28 6.95 -45.14
CA GLU A 193 -1.09 5.75 -45.48
C GLU A 193 -0.12 4.59 -45.89
N MET A 194 0.40 4.40 -47.11
CA MET A 194 -0.16 4.60 -48.46
C MET A 194 0.34 3.51 -49.45
N GLY A 195 -0.55 2.98 -50.31
CA GLY A 195 -0.20 2.20 -51.52
C GLY A 195 0.08 0.70 -51.32
N GLU A 196 -0.18 -0.21 -52.27
CA GLU A 196 -0.63 -0.07 -53.68
C GLU A 196 -1.68 -1.14 -54.06
N LYS A 197 -2.44 -0.88 -55.15
CA LYS A 197 -3.29 -1.89 -55.80
C LYS A 197 -2.50 -2.67 -56.86
N PHE A 198 -2.80 -3.96 -57.00
CA PHE A 198 -2.71 -4.64 -58.30
C PHE A 198 -3.89 -5.59 -58.47
N ASP A 199 -4.75 -5.30 -59.45
CA ASP A 199 -5.69 -6.26 -60.02
C ASP A 199 -4.96 -7.08 -61.09
N GLU A 200 -5.10 -8.41 -61.08
CA GLU A 200 -4.82 -9.20 -62.28
C GLU A 200 -5.79 -10.40 -62.35
N GLN A 201 -6.75 -10.31 -63.28
CA GLN A 201 -7.59 -11.42 -63.71
C GLN A 201 -6.94 -12.07 -64.94
N ALA A 202 -6.87 -13.40 -64.98
CA ALA A 202 -6.77 -14.15 -66.22
C ALA A 202 -7.45 -15.51 -66.05
N ASP A 203 -8.33 -15.85 -67.00
CA ASP A 203 -9.00 -17.14 -67.11
C ASP A 203 -8.02 -18.27 -67.51
N GLU A 204 -8.44 -19.52 -67.28
CA GLU A 204 -8.60 -20.56 -68.32
C GLU A 204 -8.62 -21.97 -67.69
N GLN A 205 -9.79 -22.64 -67.72
CA GLN A 205 -9.81 -24.10 -67.59
C GLN A 205 -10.99 -24.75 -68.34
N ARG A 206 -10.69 -25.08 -69.60
CA ARG A 206 -11.37 -25.92 -70.58
C ARG A 206 -10.26 -26.43 -71.52
N ASP A 207 -10.22 -27.65 -72.03
CA ASP A 207 -11.13 -28.81 -71.97
C ASP A 207 -10.29 -30.11 -71.85
N ASP A 208 -10.95 -31.25 -72.07
CA ASP A 208 -10.43 -32.59 -72.45
C ASP A 208 -10.39 -33.69 -71.39
N ILE A 209 -10.75 -34.95 -71.66
CA ILE A 209 -11.67 -35.66 -72.57
C ILE A 209 -11.57 -37.14 -72.14
N MET A 210 -12.71 -37.83 -72.05
CA MET A 210 -12.94 -39.29 -72.21
C MET A 210 -11.74 -40.29 -72.12
N SER A 211 -11.86 -41.30 -71.27
CA SER A 211 -11.79 -42.74 -71.64
C SER A 211 -12.05 -43.67 -70.43
N GLY A 212 -12.94 -44.65 -70.57
CA GLY A 212 -13.24 -45.67 -69.54
C GLY A 212 -14.68 -46.14 -69.59
#